data_AF-A0A8C4LDS9-F1
#
_entry.id   AF-A0A8C4LDS9-F1
#
_cell.length_a   1.000
_cell.length_b   1.000
_cell.length_c   1.000
_cell.angle_alpha   90.00
_cell.angle_beta   90.00
_cell.angle_gamma   90.00
#
_symmetry.space_group_name_H-M   'P 1'
#
loop_
_entity.id
_entity.type
_entity.pdbx_description
1 polymer ?
#
loop_
_entity_poly.entity_id
_entity_poly.type
_entity_poly.pdbx_seq_one_letter_code
_entity_poly.pdbx_strand_id
1 'polypeptide(L)'
;MLPDCLSAEGERRCRRLLEGATARLRARPAAAAVLVPLCSVRGVPALLYTLRSSRLAGRHKGDVSFPGGKCDPADQDVVHTALRETREELGLAVPEERVWGILQPVHDRGKAPVVPVLASVGPLDPQNLRPNREEPHQVRPALSLPGETGFWRTDTLPDVTLRRGLNPAHSESRALSRHAG
;
A
#
# COMPACT_ATOMS: atom_id res chain seq x y z
N MET A 1 21.03 6.87 -13.83
CA MET A 1 20.66 5.70 -13.01
C MET A 1 19.72 6.19 -11.93
N LEU A 2 18.59 5.53 -11.74
CA LEU A 2 17.70 5.85 -10.62
C LEU A 2 18.43 5.49 -9.32
N PRO A 3 18.42 6.34 -8.29
CA PRO A 3 18.97 5.96 -7.00
C PRO A 3 18.28 4.68 -6.53
N ASP A 4 19.05 3.76 -5.98
CA ASP A 4 18.52 2.57 -5.32
C ASP A 4 17.63 3.04 -4.16
N CYS A 5 16.32 3.04 -4.38
CA CYS A 5 15.34 3.53 -3.42
C CYS A 5 15.27 2.65 -2.16
N LEU A 6 15.86 1.46 -2.22
CA LEU A 6 16.04 0.52 -1.10
C LEU A 6 17.42 0.62 -0.47
N SER A 7 18.25 1.59 -0.89
CA SER A 7 19.57 1.81 -0.33
C SER A 7 19.53 2.29 1.12
N ALA A 8 20.64 2.10 1.83
CA ALA A 8 20.84 2.63 3.17
C ALA A 8 20.67 4.16 3.25
N GLU A 9 20.95 4.89 2.16
CA GLU A 9 20.72 6.34 2.11
C GLU A 9 19.22 6.67 2.02
N GLY A 10 18.48 5.93 1.19
CA GLY A 10 17.02 6.02 1.10
C GLY A 10 16.37 5.77 2.46
N GLU A 11 16.78 4.70 3.14
CA GLU A 11 16.33 4.38 4.50
C GLU A 11 16.58 5.53 5.49
N ARG A 12 17.83 6.02 5.57
CA ARG A 12 18.19 7.13 6.47
C ARG A 12 17.37 8.39 6.20
N ARG A 13 17.15 8.70 4.91
CA ARG A 13 16.36 9.86 4.51
C ARG A 13 14.89 9.70 4.91
N CYS A 14 14.29 8.54 4.65
CA CYS A 14 12.91 8.25 5.04
C CYS A 14 12.73 8.33 6.57
N ARG A 15 13.62 7.72 7.35
CA ARG A 15 13.56 7.79 8.81
C ARG A 15 13.59 9.21 9.34
N ARG A 16 14.53 10.04 8.88
CA ARG A 16 14.59 11.45 9.28
C ARG A 16 13.34 12.24 8.92
N LEU A 17 12.79 12.03 7.72
CA LEU A 17 11.59 12.74 7.27
C LEU A 17 10.33 12.30 8.04
N LEU A 18 10.28 11.05 8.47
CA LEU A 18 9.10 10.46 9.13
C LEU A 18 9.21 10.43 10.65
N GLU A 19 10.34 10.79 11.26
CA GLU A 19 10.61 10.66 12.70
C GLU A 19 9.49 11.27 13.57
N GLY A 20 9.19 12.56 13.37
CA GLY A 20 8.16 13.25 14.15
C GLY A 20 6.74 12.70 13.92
N ALA A 21 6.41 12.33 12.68
CA ALA A 21 5.12 11.72 12.36
C ALA A 21 5.00 10.33 12.99
N THR A 22 6.08 9.55 12.96
CA THR A 22 6.17 8.20 13.51
C THR A 22 5.95 8.22 15.03
N ALA A 23 6.70 9.06 15.75
CA ALA A 23 6.53 9.20 17.20
C ALA A 23 5.09 9.58 17.57
N ARG A 24 4.49 10.54 16.85
CA ARG A 24 3.10 10.98 17.09
C ARG A 24 2.08 9.88 16.80
N LEU A 25 2.27 9.11 15.73
CA LEU A 25 1.29 8.11 15.29
C LEU A 25 1.38 6.81 16.08
N ARG A 26 2.56 6.42 16.58
CA ARG A 26 2.70 5.31 17.55
C ARG A 26 1.92 5.57 18.84
N ALA A 27 1.94 6.81 19.32
CA ALA A 27 1.27 7.19 20.56
C ALA A 27 -0.25 7.38 20.42
N ARG A 28 -0.85 7.14 19.25
CA ARG A 28 -2.28 7.37 19.00
C ARG A 28 -3.00 6.06 18.68
N PRO A 29 -4.20 5.85 19.24
CA PRO A 29 -5.03 4.74 18.83
C PRO A 29 -5.43 4.90 17.36
N ALA A 30 -5.49 3.77 16.66
CA ALA A 30 -6.02 3.68 15.30
C ALA A 30 -7.02 2.52 15.23
N ALA A 31 -7.90 2.57 14.23
CA ALA A 31 -8.82 1.48 13.99
C ALA A 31 -8.17 0.33 13.19
N ALA A 32 -7.21 0.67 12.33
CA ALA A 32 -6.56 -0.28 11.44
C ALA A 32 -5.17 0.23 11.01
N ALA A 33 -4.28 -0.71 10.72
CA ALA A 33 -2.96 -0.44 10.18
C ALA A 33 -2.60 -1.45 9.08
N VAL A 34 -1.83 -0.98 8.10
CA VAL A 34 -1.33 -1.81 6.99
C VAL A 34 0.17 -1.63 6.85
N LEU A 35 0.86 -2.70 6.45
CA LEU A 35 2.27 -2.61 6.08
C LEU A 35 2.39 -2.18 4.63
N VAL A 36 3.26 -1.20 4.34
CA VAL A 36 3.72 -0.86 2.99
C VAL A 36 5.10 -1.50 2.80
N PRO A 37 5.16 -2.76 2.34
CA PRO A 37 6.40 -3.53 2.22
C PRO A 37 7.20 -3.11 0.99
N LEU A 38 8.36 -2.49 1.23
CA LEU A 38 9.38 -2.22 0.25
C LEU A 38 10.28 -3.46 0.09
N CYS A 39 10.25 -4.11 -1.06
CA CYS A 39 11.02 -5.33 -1.32
C CYS A 39 11.79 -5.27 -2.63
N SER A 40 12.68 -6.23 -2.86
CA SER A 40 13.24 -6.46 -4.18
C SER A 40 12.92 -7.86 -4.69
N VAL A 41 12.46 -7.96 -5.93
CA VAL A 41 12.18 -9.24 -6.59
C VAL A 41 13.13 -9.37 -7.76
N ARG A 42 14.00 -10.38 -7.72
CA ARG A 42 15.07 -10.58 -8.71
C ARG A 42 15.94 -9.33 -8.90
N GLY A 43 16.27 -8.66 -7.79
CA GLY A 43 17.08 -7.44 -7.78
C GLY A 43 16.36 -6.16 -8.20
N VAL A 44 15.06 -6.23 -8.53
CA VAL A 44 14.27 -5.06 -8.94
C VAL A 44 13.41 -4.58 -7.76
N PRO A 45 13.46 -3.28 -7.39
CA PRO A 45 12.60 -2.72 -6.37
C PRO A 45 11.11 -2.91 -6.67
N ALA A 46 10.34 -3.25 -5.64
CA ALA A 46 8.93 -3.56 -5.74
C ALA A 46 8.17 -3.23 -4.45
N LEU A 47 6.86 -3.16 -4.58
CA LEU A 47 5.92 -3.19 -3.46
C LEU A 47 5.16 -4.51 -3.45
N LEU A 48 5.00 -5.12 -2.28
CA LEU A 48 4.15 -6.30 -2.14
C LEU A 48 2.72 -5.88 -1.78
N TYR A 49 1.73 -6.44 -2.47
CA TYR A 49 0.32 -6.23 -2.20
C TYR A 49 -0.48 -7.52 -2.38
N THR A 50 -1.68 -7.54 -1.78
CA THR A 50 -2.67 -8.60 -1.91
C THR A 50 -3.77 -8.17 -2.87
N LEU A 51 -4.25 -9.10 -3.67
CA LEU A 51 -5.40 -8.95 -4.53
C LEU A 51 -6.51 -9.86 -4.01
N ARG A 52 -7.62 -9.27 -3.56
CA ARG A 52 -8.75 -10.04 -3.06
C ARG A 52 -9.36 -10.88 -4.18
N SER A 53 -9.45 -12.19 -3.98
CA SER A 53 -9.89 -13.14 -5.02
C SER A 53 -11.24 -12.78 -5.62
N SER A 54 -11.31 -12.79 -6.95
CA SER A 54 -12.52 -12.60 -7.75
C SER A 54 -13.57 -13.70 -7.57
N ARG A 55 -13.20 -14.81 -6.91
CA ARG A 55 -14.07 -15.97 -6.65
C ARG A 55 -14.99 -15.79 -5.44
N LEU A 56 -14.78 -14.79 -4.59
CA LEU A 56 -15.75 -14.45 -3.54
C LEU A 56 -16.94 -13.67 -4.14
N ALA A 57 -18.16 -14.13 -3.90
CA ALA A 57 -19.36 -13.36 -4.20
C ALA A 57 -19.44 -12.14 -3.26
N GLY A 58 -19.31 -10.92 -3.79
CA GLY A 58 -19.36 -9.69 -2.98
C GLY A 58 -18.91 -8.44 -3.74
N ARG A 59 -19.08 -7.27 -3.10
CA ARG A 59 -18.86 -5.91 -3.65
C ARG A 59 -17.39 -5.48 -3.81
N HIS A 60 -16.42 -6.34 -3.45
CA HIS A 60 -14.99 -6.04 -3.32
C HIS A 60 -14.10 -7.00 -4.13
N LYS A 61 -14.57 -7.39 -5.33
CA LYS A 61 -13.81 -8.28 -6.23
C LYS A 61 -12.63 -7.52 -6.83
N GLY A 62 -11.42 -8.05 -6.71
CA GLY A 62 -10.23 -7.49 -7.35
C GLY A 62 -9.67 -6.24 -6.67
N ASP A 63 -10.13 -5.91 -5.45
CA ASP A 63 -9.54 -4.83 -4.67
C ASP A 63 -8.08 -5.18 -4.33
N VAL A 64 -7.18 -4.23 -4.61
CA VAL A 64 -5.78 -4.30 -4.21
C VAL A 64 -5.63 -3.65 -2.84
N SER A 65 -5.02 -4.40 -1.92
CA SER A 65 -4.74 -3.94 -0.57
C SER A 65 -3.30 -4.24 -0.19
N PHE A 66 -2.78 -3.44 0.72
CA PHE A 66 -1.59 -3.82 1.48
C PHE A 66 -1.97 -4.81 2.59
N PRO A 67 -1.05 -5.70 3.01
CA PRO A 67 -1.32 -6.60 4.11
C PRO A 67 -1.54 -5.81 5.40
N GLY A 68 -2.53 -6.21 6.18
CA GLY A 68 -2.94 -5.46 7.35
C GLY A 68 -4.41 -5.57 7.69
N GLY A 69 -4.77 -5.04 8.84
CA GLY A 69 -6.08 -5.28 9.42
C GLY A 69 -6.41 -4.32 10.55
N LYS A 70 -7.39 -4.75 11.37
CA LYS A 70 -7.86 -3.98 12.52
C LYS A 70 -6.82 -4.02 13.63
N CYS A 71 -6.68 -2.92 14.37
CA CYS A 71 -5.90 -2.93 15.59
C CYS A 71 -6.59 -3.80 16.64
N ASP A 72 -5.83 -4.71 17.26
CA ASP A 72 -6.27 -5.52 18.40
C ASP A 72 -5.90 -4.80 19.72
N PRO A 73 -6.70 -4.90 20.79
CA PRO A 73 -6.32 -4.37 22.11
C PRO A 73 -4.98 -4.88 22.66
N ALA A 74 -4.50 -6.04 22.21
CA ALA A 74 -3.19 -6.59 22.55
C ALA A 74 -2.03 -5.98 21.74
N ASP A 75 -2.32 -5.25 20.66
CA ASP A 75 -1.29 -4.57 19.88
C ASP A 75 -0.73 -3.36 20.65
N GLN A 76 0.60 -3.30 20.74
CA GLN A 76 1.28 -2.20 21.44
C GLN A 76 1.09 -0.85 20.74
N ASP A 77 1.09 -0.87 19.40
CA ASP A 77 0.86 0.27 18.54
C ASP A 77 0.47 -0.18 17.12
N VAL A 78 0.30 0.79 16.22
CA VAL A 78 0.00 0.54 14.80
C VAL A 78 1.09 -0.23 14.05
N VAL A 79 2.35 -0.18 14.52
CA VAL A 79 3.43 -0.96 13.92
C VAL A 79 3.26 -2.42 14.28
N HIS A 80 2.97 -2.72 15.55
CA HIS A 80 2.67 -4.07 16.00
C HIS A 80 1.49 -4.68 15.22
N THR A 81 0.38 -3.93 15.05
CA THR A 81 -0.75 -4.36 14.22
C THR A 81 -0.32 -4.71 12.80
N ALA A 82 0.37 -3.79 12.10
CA ALA A 82 0.76 -4.02 10.70
C ALA A 82 1.68 -5.24 10.52
N LEU A 83 2.62 -5.45 11.46
CA LEU A 83 3.56 -6.57 11.43
C LEU A 83 2.87 -7.91 11.76
N ARG A 84 1.99 -7.92 12.77
CA ARG A 84 1.21 -9.11 13.16
C ARG A 84 0.32 -9.57 12.01
N GLU A 85 -0.48 -8.67 11.46
CA GLU A 85 -1.39 -8.95 10.34
C GLU A 85 -0.62 -9.42 9.10
N THR A 86 0.51 -8.79 8.78
CA THR A 86 1.36 -9.23 7.65
C THR A 86 1.87 -10.66 7.85
N ARG A 87 2.21 -11.04 9.09
CA ARG A 87 2.63 -12.40 9.41
C ARG A 87 1.47 -13.39 9.29
N GLU A 88 0.29 -13.04 9.79
CA GLU A 88 -0.91 -13.89 9.74
C GLU A 88 -1.40 -14.10 8.31
N GLU A 89 -1.45 -13.02 7.52
CA GLU A 89 -1.95 -13.05 6.15
C GLU A 89 -0.97 -13.68 5.16
N LEU A 90 0.32 -13.39 5.28
CA LEU A 90 1.33 -13.73 4.26
C LEU A 90 2.38 -14.73 4.73
N GLY A 91 2.41 -15.07 6.02
CA GLY A 91 3.52 -15.81 6.63
C GLY A 91 4.84 -15.02 6.66
N LEU A 92 4.79 -13.70 6.41
CA LEU A 92 5.98 -12.87 6.26
C LEU A 92 6.34 -12.21 7.59
N ALA A 93 7.44 -12.65 8.20
CA ALA A 93 7.99 -12.03 9.39
C ALA A 93 8.90 -10.85 9.01
N VAL A 94 8.48 -9.63 9.35
CA VAL A 94 9.28 -8.41 9.18
C VAL A 94 9.70 -7.92 10.57
N PRO A 95 11.01 -7.80 10.85
CA PRO A 95 11.48 -7.31 12.14
C PRO A 95 11.25 -5.79 12.27
N GLU A 96 10.98 -5.32 13.48
CA GLU A 96 10.64 -3.91 13.72
C GLU A 96 11.78 -2.96 13.34
N GLU A 97 13.04 -3.40 13.43
CA GLU A 97 14.22 -2.63 13.05
C GLU A 97 14.28 -2.33 11.55
N ARG A 98 13.44 -2.98 10.73
CA ARG A 98 13.29 -2.68 9.31
C ARG A 98 12.15 -1.71 9.00
N VAL A 99 11.44 -1.24 10.02
CA VAL A 99 10.46 -0.16 9.86
C VAL A 99 11.20 1.15 9.61
N TRP A 100 10.77 1.84 8.57
CA TRP A 100 11.33 3.13 8.14
C TRP A 100 10.53 4.30 8.70
N GLY A 101 9.24 4.09 8.99
CA GLY A 101 8.40 5.08 9.64
C GLY A 101 6.92 4.88 9.33
N ILE A 102 6.08 5.75 9.87
CA ILE A 102 4.63 5.73 9.68
C ILE A 102 4.22 6.89 8.78
N LEU A 103 3.42 6.59 7.75
CA LEU A 103 2.89 7.57 6.82
C LEU A 103 1.60 8.22 7.35
N GLN A 104 1.17 9.31 6.71
CA GLN A 104 -0.08 9.96 7.10
C GLN A 104 -1.28 9.01 6.92
N PRO A 105 -2.22 8.96 7.89
CA PRO A 105 -3.40 8.09 7.78
C PRO A 105 -4.23 8.40 6.53
N VAL A 106 -4.63 7.35 5.85
CA VAL A 106 -5.48 7.43 4.65
C VAL A 106 -6.94 7.26 5.07
N HIS A 107 -7.79 8.13 4.57
CA HIS A 107 -9.21 8.15 4.87
C HIS A 107 -10.00 7.75 3.63
N ASP A 108 -10.78 6.68 3.74
CA ASP A 108 -11.79 6.32 2.75
C ASP A 108 -13.16 6.78 3.26
N ARG A 109 -14.01 7.30 2.35
CA ARG A 109 -15.29 7.90 2.74
C ARG A 109 -16.16 6.86 3.45
N GLY A 110 -16.53 7.15 4.70
CA GLY A 110 -17.39 6.28 5.52
C GLY A 110 -16.67 5.08 6.14
N LYS A 111 -15.33 5.00 6.06
CA LYS A 111 -14.53 3.99 6.76
C LYS A 111 -13.63 4.65 7.80
N ALA A 112 -13.22 3.86 8.79
CA ALA A 112 -12.21 4.30 9.74
C ALA A 112 -10.86 4.54 9.02
N PRO A 113 -10.05 5.50 9.50
CA PRO A 113 -8.75 5.78 8.90
C PRO A 113 -7.82 4.57 9.05
N VAL A 114 -7.03 4.33 8.00
CA VAL A 114 -6.02 3.27 7.97
C VAL A 114 -4.64 3.91 8.05
N VAL A 115 -3.80 3.39 8.95
CA VAL A 115 -2.45 3.90 9.19
C VAL A 115 -1.42 3.07 8.41
N PRO A 116 -0.70 3.65 7.42
CA PRO A 116 0.31 2.90 6.66
C PRO A 116 1.67 2.93 7.36
N VAL A 117 2.26 1.75 7.54
CA VAL A 117 3.59 1.54 8.15
C VAL A 117 4.57 1.13 7.07
N LEU A 118 5.59 1.96 6.79
CA LEU A 118 6.59 1.70 5.75
C LEU A 118 7.72 0.84 6.31
N ALA A 119 8.03 -0.28 5.66
CA ALA A 119 9.13 -1.16 6.09
C ALA A 119 9.88 -1.79 4.92
N SER A 120 11.18 -2.03 5.12
CA SER A 120 11.99 -2.81 4.20
C SER A 120 11.84 -4.30 4.48
N VAL A 121 11.41 -5.06 3.47
CA VAL A 121 11.37 -6.53 3.51
C VAL A 121 12.68 -7.11 2.97
N GLY A 122 13.41 -6.36 2.14
CA GLY A 122 14.61 -6.83 1.45
C GLY A 122 14.28 -7.75 0.26
N PRO A 123 15.25 -8.60 -0.16
CA PRO A 123 15.03 -9.56 -1.23
C PRO A 123 13.90 -10.54 -0.89
N LEU A 124 12.90 -10.61 -1.76
CA LEU A 124 11.73 -11.44 -1.58
C LEU A 124 11.59 -12.44 -2.74
N ASP A 125 11.48 -13.71 -2.37
CA ASP A 125 10.98 -14.75 -3.28
C ASP A 125 9.48 -14.96 -3.03
N PRO A 126 8.61 -14.63 -4.00
CA PRO A 126 7.17 -14.84 -3.87
C PRO A 126 6.78 -16.30 -3.56
N GLN A 127 7.62 -17.29 -3.88
CA GLN A 127 7.36 -18.70 -3.58
C GLN A 127 7.45 -19.02 -2.08
N ASN A 128 8.09 -18.16 -1.29
CA ASN A 128 8.21 -18.33 0.17
C ASN A 128 7.01 -17.78 0.94
N LEU A 129 6.13 -17.03 0.29
CA LEU A 129 4.92 -16.51 0.91
C LEU A 129 3.94 -17.64 1.20
N ARG A 130 3.17 -17.49 2.27
CA ARG A 130 2.16 -18.45 2.72
C ARG A 130 0.85 -17.69 2.94
N PRO A 131 0.13 -17.33 1.86
CA PRO A 131 -1.15 -16.66 1.99
C PRO A 131 -2.12 -17.51 2.81
N ASN A 132 -2.76 -16.92 3.82
CA ASN A 132 -3.77 -17.64 4.60
C ASN A 132 -4.91 -18.12 3.69
N ARG A 133 -5.45 -19.31 3.98
CA ARG A 133 -6.53 -19.93 3.18
C ARG A 133 -7.91 -19.36 3.48
N GLU A 134 -8.11 -18.79 4.68
CA GLU A 134 -9.40 -18.25 5.11
C GLU A 134 -9.76 -16.95 4.37
N GLU A 135 -8.75 -16.19 3.95
CA GLU A 135 -8.93 -15.07 3.04
C GLU A 135 -8.13 -15.30 1.76
N PRO A 136 -8.72 -15.94 0.72
CA PRO A 136 -7.99 -16.26 -0.49
C PRO A 136 -7.65 -14.96 -1.23
N HIS A 137 -6.43 -14.48 -1.04
CA HIS A 137 -5.85 -13.36 -1.76
C HIS A 137 -4.70 -13.87 -2.64
N GLN A 138 -4.56 -13.29 -3.83
CA GLN A 138 -3.34 -13.48 -4.62
C GLN A 138 -2.31 -12.45 -4.18
N VAL A 139 -1.09 -12.89 -3.86
CA VAL A 139 -0.01 -11.97 -3.52
C VAL A 139 0.77 -11.63 -4.78
N ARG A 140 0.97 -10.35 -5.05
CA ARG A 140 1.67 -9.89 -6.24
C ARG A 140 2.69 -8.79 -5.89
N PRO A 141 3.91 -8.85 -6.44
CA PRO A 141 4.81 -7.71 -6.41
C PRO A 141 4.47 -6.73 -7.55
N ALA A 142 4.39 -5.44 -7.24
CA ALA A 142 4.31 -4.36 -8.22
C ALA A 142 5.73 -3.86 -8.46
N LEU A 143 6.25 -4.11 -9.67
CA LEU A 143 7.50 -3.53 -10.14
C LEU A 143 7.16 -2.17 -10.73
N SER A 144 7.38 -1.08 -9.98
CA SER A 144 7.32 0.26 -10.59
C SER A 144 8.72 0.65 -11.06
N LEU A 145 8.92 0.73 -12.37
CA LEU A 145 9.94 1.60 -12.94
C LEU A 145 9.45 3.04 -12.77
N PRO A 146 10.21 3.96 -12.16
CA PRO A 146 9.82 5.36 -12.15
C PRO A 146 9.99 5.92 -13.57
N GLY A 147 8.86 6.12 -14.25
CA GLY A 147 8.74 6.95 -15.45
C GLY A 147 8.35 8.37 -15.06
N GLU A 148 8.81 9.35 -15.84
CA GLU A 148 8.96 10.78 -15.54
C GLU A 148 7.69 11.61 -15.28
N THR A 149 6.54 11.00 -14.98
CA THR A 149 5.27 11.72 -14.89
C THR A 149 4.46 11.40 -13.64
N GLY A 150 5.08 11.16 -12.48
CA GLY A 150 4.34 11.14 -11.19
C GLY A 150 3.11 10.22 -11.15
N PHE A 151 3.07 9.20 -12.01
CA PHE A 151 1.94 8.33 -12.24
C PHE A 151 2.47 6.89 -12.24
N TRP A 152 1.92 6.07 -11.36
CA TRP A 152 2.26 4.64 -11.27
C TRP A 152 1.85 3.97 -12.60
N ARG A 153 2.78 3.41 -13.39
CA ARG A 153 2.42 2.60 -14.56
C ARG A 153 1.79 1.29 -14.09
N THR A 154 0.55 1.08 -14.47
CA THR A 154 -0.36 0.00 -14.05
C THR A 154 -0.49 -1.10 -15.11
N ASP A 155 0.49 -1.31 -15.98
CA ASP A 155 0.38 -2.20 -17.15
C ASP A 155 0.06 -3.68 -16.81
N THR A 156 0.06 -4.07 -15.52
CA THR A 156 -0.34 -5.40 -15.03
C THR A 156 -1.32 -5.41 -13.85
N LEU A 157 -1.87 -4.24 -13.50
CA LEU A 157 -2.87 -4.06 -12.44
C LEU A 157 -4.25 -3.85 -13.07
N PRO A 158 -5.32 -4.59 -12.69
CA PRO A 158 -6.66 -4.06 -12.89
C PRO A 158 -6.75 -2.77 -12.09
N ASP A 159 -7.01 -1.67 -12.78
CA ASP A 159 -7.26 -0.31 -12.31
C ASP A 159 -7.19 -0.11 -10.77
N VAL A 160 -5.98 0.00 -10.22
CA VAL A 160 -5.79 0.48 -8.84
C VAL A 160 -5.93 1.99 -8.86
N THR A 161 -7.14 2.44 -9.15
CA THR A 161 -7.57 3.76 -8.75
C THR A 161 -7.66 3.73 -7.22
N LEU A 162 -6.64 4.25 -6.52
CA LEU A 162 -6.89 4.86 -5.22
C LEU A 162 -7.94 5.94 -5.49
N ARG A 163 -9.21 5.62 -5.28
CA ARG A 163 -10.35 6.49 -5.59
C ARG A 163 -10.27 7.77 -4.76
N ARG A 164 -9.43 8.73 -5.19
CA ARG A 164 -9.76 10.14 -5.09
C ARG A 164 -11.04 10.27 -5.90
N GLY A 165 -12.15 10.46 -5.20
CA GLY A 165 -13.40 10.87 -5.83
C GLY A 165 -13.21 12.22 -6.51
N LEU A 166 -12.73 12.19 -7.74
CA LEU A 166 -12.90 13.23 -8.75
C LEU A 166 -13.34 12.47 -10.00
N ASN A 167 -14.63 12.58 -10.28
CA ASN A 167 -15.29 12.01 -11.44
C ASN A 167 -14.81 12.82 -12.66
N PRO A 168 -14.11 12.24 -13.66
CA PRO A 168 -13.83 12.93 -14.90
C PRO A 168 -14.93 12.55 -15.89
N ALA A 169 -16.07 13.22 -15.80
CA ALA A 169 -17.07 13.18 -16.86
C ALA A 169 -17.89 14.47 -16.85
N HIS A 170 -17.96 15.09 -18.03
CA HIS A 170 -18.76 16.25 -18.42
C HIS A 170 -18.13 17.64 -18.19
N SER A 171 -17.34 18.11 -19.15
CA SER A 171 -17.73 19.31 -19.93
C SER A 171 -16.70 19.70 -21.00
N GLU A 172 -16.54 18.92 -22.06
CA GLU A 172 -16.08 19.45 -23.35
C GLU A 172 -16.85 18.76 -24.48
N SER A 173 -18.09 19.21 -24.69
CA SER A 173 -18.76 19.17 -26.00
C SER A 173 -20.02 20.04 -25.95
N ARG A 174 -19.84 21.36 -26.13
CA ARG A 174 -20.87 22.26 -26.64
C ARG A 174 -20.26 23.62 -27.00
N ALA A 175 -19.51 23.62 -28.09
CA ALA A 175 -19.29 24.83 -28.86
C ALA A 175 -19.11 24.40 -30.31
N LEU A 176 -20.23 24.22 -31.01
CA LEU A 176 -20.35 24.34 -32.47
C LEU A 176 -21.84 24.28 -32.87
N SER A 177 -22.26 25.36 -33.52
CA SER A 177 -23.47 25.52 -34.35
C SER A 177 -24.83 25.66 -33.65
N ARG A 178 -25.25 26.92 -33.48
CA ARG A 178 -26.23 27.60 -34.37
C ARG A 178 -26.66 28.92 -33.72
N HIS A 179 -26.39 30.03 -34.38
CA HIS A 179 -27.36 31.11 -34.65
C HIS A 179 -26.92 31.76 -35.96
N ALA A 180 -27.53 31.28 -37.05
CA ALA A 180 -27.87 32.15 -38.16
C ALA A 180 -29.22 32.75 -37.80
N GLY A 181 -29.27 34.07 -37.80
CA GLY A 181 -30.40 34.95 -37.59
C GLY A 181 -29.89 36.34 -37.91
#